data_AF-A0A1Z5SRP1-F1
#
_entry.id   AF-A0A1Z5SRP1-F1
#
_cell.length_a   1.000
_cell.length_b   1.000
_cell.length_c   1.000
_cell.angle_alpha   90.00
_cell.angle_beta   90.00
_cell.angle_gamma   90.00
#
_symmetry.space_group_name_H-M   'P 1'
#
loop_
_entity.id
_entity.type
_entity.pdbx_description
1 polymer ?
#
loop_
_entity_poly.entity_id
_entity_poly.type
_entity_poly.pdbx_seq_one_letter_code
_entity_poly.pdbx_strand_id
1 'polypeptide(L)'
;MVLKRVEKQSTEDSAMKNGIFREYNTTAPEETSVLPLFNLKQKTAIVSGAGAGIGLQVAQGFAEAGANVAICRAYQTDITDYDDTKRVIDEIAEEFNGRLDIFVANAGIIWKDGGMIDGPVSDYRNVVSTDLDSVYYCAKAAGEIFRRQYETGVNMKGEKLENYRYGSFIATASMSGHIANIPQLQSAYNAAKAGVIHLCRSLAVEWVKFARVNSVSPGYIVTDISNFVPPETRAIWAWQDS
;
A
#
# COMPACT_ATOMS: atom_id res chain seq x y z
N MET A 1 -17.04 -49.61 11.15
CA MET A 1 -16.51 -49.33 9.80
C MET A 1 -15.47 -48.22 9.95
N VAL A 2 -14.19 -48.57 9.86
CA VAL A 2 -13.06 -47.67 10.12
C VAL A 2 -12.77 -46.89 8.84
N LEU A 3 -12.88 -45.56 8.88
CA LEU A 3 -12.48 -44.70 7.77
C LEU A 3 -10.96 -44.50 7.82
N LYS A 4 -10.28 -44.95 6.77
CA LYS A 4 -8.82 -44.79 6.60
C LYS A 4 -8.45 -43.32 6.42
N ARG A 5 -7.38 -42.92 7.09
CA ARG A 5 -6.66 -41.65 6.92
C ARG A 5 -6.10 -41.60 5.49
N VAL A 6 -6.47 -40.59 4.70
CA VAL A 6 -5.87 -40.35 3.38
C VAL A 6 -4.52 -39.67 3.61
N GLU A 7 -3.45 -40.32 3.17
CA GLU A 7 -2.10 -39.77 3.16
C GLU A 7 -2.02 -38.58 2.20
N LYS A 8 -1.42 -37.48 2.66
CA LYS A 8 -1.26 -36.25 1.89
C LYS A 8 -0.07 -36.43 0.93
N GLN A 9 -0.34 -36.81 -0.31
CA GLN A 9 0.65 -36.74 -1.40
C GLN A 9 0.80 -35.28 -1.84
N SER A 10 1.99 -34.72 -1.65
CA SER A 10 2.39 -33.43 -2.22
C SER A 10 2.90 -33.63 -3.64
N THR A 11 2.19 -33.13 -4.66
CA THR A 11 2.73 -33.02 -6.02
C THR A 11 2.02 -31.94 -6.82
N GLU A 12 2.84 -31.05 -7.38
CA GLU A 12 2.55 -30.05 -8.41
C GLU A 12 1.68 -28.85 -8.01
N ASP A 13 2.13 -27.66 -8.46
CA ASP A 13 1.50 -26.37 -8.23
C ASP A 13 0.01 -26.43 -8.62
N SER A 14 -0.89 -26.14 -7.68
CA SER A 14 -2.32 -26.46 -7.82
C SER A 14 -3.00 -25.75 -8.99
N ALA A 15 -2.34 -24.77 -9.61
CA ALA A 15 -2.82 -23.98 -10.73
C ALA A 15 -2.73 -24.67 -12.10
N MET A 16 -1.83 -25.63 -12.30
CA MET A 16 -1.59 -26.27 -13.61
C MET A 16 -1.30 -27.77 -13.50
N LYS A 17 -1.99 -28.57 -14.31
CA LYS A 17 -1.70 -30.01 -14.48
C LYS A 17 -1.75 -30.36 -15.97
N ASN A 18 -0.70 -31.04 -16.46
CA ASN A 18 -0.56 -31.42 -17.87
C ASN A 18 -0.68 -30.25 -18.88
N GLY A 19 -0.21 -29.05 -18.50
CA GLY A 19 -0.24 -27.86 -19.38
C GLY A 19 -1.62 -27.24 -19.61
N ILE A 20 -2.63 -27.66 -18.84
CA ILE A 20 -3.99 -27.11 -18.91
C ILE A 20 -4.26 -26.32 -17.62
N PHE A 21 -4.63 -25.04 -17.77
CA PHE A 21 -5.13 -24.22 -16.66
C PHE A 21 -6.46 -24.80 -16.18
N ARG A 22 -6.59 -25.03 -14.88
CA ARG A 22 -7.86 -25.41 -14.27
C ARG A 22 -8.57 -24.17 -13.77
N GLU A 23 -9.74 -23.89 -14.33
CA GLU A 23 -10.70 -22.96 -13.75
C GLU A 23 -11.26 -23.55 -12.44
N TYR A 24 -11.64 -22.69 -11.47
CA TYR A 24 -12.23 -23.07 -10.17
C TYR A 24 -11.31 -23.87 -9.21
N ASN A 25 -9.99 -23.65 -9.27
CA ASN A 25 -9.02 -24.24 -8.34
C ASN A 25 -9.01 -23.66 -6.92
N THR A 26 -9.83 -22.64 -6.66
CA THR A 26 -9.96 -22.04 -5.34
C THR A 26 -11.02 -22.79 -4.53
N THR A 27 -10.59 -23.59 -3.56
CA THR A 27 -11.49 -24.12 -2.53
C THR A 27 -11.87 -22.98 -1.58
N ALA A 28 -13.16 -22.78 -1.33
CA ALA A 28 -13.60 -21.82 -0.32
C ALA A 28 -13.02 -22.23 1.05
N PRO A 29 -12.59 -21.27 1.89
CA PRO A 29 -12.12 -21.58 3.24
C PRO A 29 -13.17 -22.36 4.03
N GLU A 30 -12.74 -23.34 4.83
CA GLU A 30 -13.62 -24.07 5.76
C GLU A 30 -14.05 -23.22 6.97
N GLU A 31 -13.47 -22.02 7.13
CA GLU A 31 -13.80 -21.04 8.17
C GLU A 31 -15.24 -20.55 8.03
N THR A 32 -16.01 -20.59 9.12
CA THR A 32 -17.41 -20.13 9.17
C THR A 32 -17.56 -18.62 9.32
N SER A 33 -16.45 -17.88 9.47
CA SER A 33 -16.41 -16.43 9.65
C SER A 33 -15.28 -15.81 8.84
N VAL A 34 -15.53 -14.63 8.27
CA VAL A 34 -14.52 -13.85 7.54
C VAL A 34 -13.65 -13.00 8.47
N LEU A 35 -14.09 -12.75 9.71
CA LEU A 35 -13.40 -11.86 10.66
C LEU A 35 -11.95 -12.28 10.97
N PRO A 36 -11.61 -13.58 11.10
CA PRO A 36 -10.22 -14.01 11.27
C PRO A 36 -9.29 -13.54 10.14
N LEU A 37 -9.80 -13.36 8.92
CA LEU A 37 -9.01 -12.88 7.77
C LEU A 37 -8.60 -11.40 7.91
N PHE A 38 -9.33 -10.63 8.72
CA PHE A 38 -9.06 -9.21 8.97
C PHE A 38 -8.24 -8.98 10.25
N ASN A 39 -7.95 -10.02 11.02
CA ASN A 39 -7.18 -9.91 12.25
C ASN A 39 -5.70 -9.62 11.94
N LEU A 40 -5.17 -8.53 12.52
CA LEU A 40 -3.78 -8.10 12.35
C LEU A 40 -2.95 -8.23 13.64
N LYS A 41 -3.42 -9.00 14.63
CA LYS A 41 -2.64 -9.27 15.85
C LYS A 41 -1.22 -9.74 15.53
N GLN A 42 -0.25 -9.14 16.22
CA GLN A 42 1.19 -9.40 16.07
C GLN A 42 1.80 -9.01 14.72
N LYS A 43 1.02 -8.37 13.83
CA LYS A 43 1.51 -7.79 12.58
C LYS A 43 2.04 -6.39 12.84
N THR A 44 3.12 -6.03 12.15
CA THR A 44 3.63 -4.65 12.14
C THR A 44 3.25 -3.97 10.83
N ALA A 45 2.63 -2.79 10.94
CA ALA A 45 2.21 -1.98 9.80
C ALA A 45 2.82 -0.59 9.86
N ILE A 46 3.37 -0.12 8.73
CA ILE A 46 3.84 1.26 8.57
C ILE A 46 2.91 2.01 7.62
N VAL A 47 2.46 3.19 8.02
CA VAL A 47 1.63 4.07 7.19
C VAL A 47 2.32 5.43 7.04
N SER A 48 2.76 5.73 5.82
CA SER A 48 3.28 7.06 5.47
C SER A 48 2.13 8.06 5.29
N GLY A 49 2.38 9.36 5.52
CA GLY A 49 1.34 10.39 5.34
C GLY A 49 0.14 10.25 6.30
N ALA A 50 0.27 9.54 7.42
CA ALA A 50 -0.81 9.30 8.39
C ALA A 50 -1.01 10.41 9.42
N GLY A 51 -0.54 11.63 9.14
CA GLY A 51 -0.73 12.77 10.04
C GLY A 51 -2.15 13.32 10.09
N ALA A 52 -2.98 13.00 9.09
CA ALA A 52 -4.39 13.37 8.95
C ALA A 52 -5.04 12.54 7.83
N GLY A 53 -6.35 12.73 7.61
CA GLY A 53 -7.07 12.21 6.44
C GLY A 53 -7.03 10.68 6.30
N ILE A 54 -6.90 10.19 5.06
CA ILE A 54 -6.97 8.76 4.72
C ILE A 54 -5.92 7.95 5.49
N GLY A 55 -4.66 8.42 5.53
CA GLY A 55 -3.58 7.70 6.21
C GLY A 55 -3.84 7.51 7.70
N LEU A 56 -4.41 8.53 8.37
CA LEU A 56 -4.77 8.43 9.78
C LEU A 56 -5.89 7.39 10.01
N GLN A 57 -6.91 7.38 9.14
CA GLN A 57 -8.01 6.40 9.22
C GLN A 57 -7.52 4.97 8.96
N VAL A 58 -6.59 4.77 8.01
CA VAL A 58 -5.94 3.48 7.77
C VAL A 58 -5.15 3.03 9.00
N ALA A 59 -4.38 3.92 9.62
CA ALA A 59 -3.62 3.62 10.84
C ALA A 59 -4.55 3.22 11.99
N GLN A 60 -5.66 3.94 12.19
CA GLN A 60 -6.67 3.61 13.21
C GLN A 60 -7.31 2.25 12.94
N GLY A 61 -7.77 1.98 11.72
CA GLY A 61 -8.36 0.69 11.37
C GLY A 61 -7.40 -0.49 11.56
N PHE A 62 -6.12 -0.33 11.23
CA PHE A 62 -5.11 -1.35 11.50
C PHE A 62 -4.87 -1.56 13.00
N ALA A 63 -4.85 -0.49 13.80
CA ALA A 63 -4.71 -0.59 15.25
C ALA A 63 -5.92 -1.28 15.88
N GLU A 64 -7.15 -0.96 15.45
CA GLU A 64 -8.38 -1.64 15.90
C GLU A 64 -8.40 -3.13 15.53
N ALA A 65 -7.83 -3.48 14.37
CA ALA A 65 -7.62 -4.87 13.96
C ALA A 65 -6.49 -5.59 14.73
N GLY A 66 -5.76 -4.89 15.61
CA GLY A 66 -4.74 -5.43 16.51
C GLY A 66 -3.30 -5.36 15.99
N ALA A 67 -3.02 -4.62 14.92
CA ALA A 67 -1.67 -4.41 14.42
C ALA A 67 -0.86 -3.50 15.35
N ASN A 68 0.46 -3.69 15.39
CA ASN A 68 1.36 -2.63 15.85
C ASN A 68 1.54 -1.64 14.70
N VAL A 69 1.09 -0.40 14.88
CA VAL A 69 1.07 0.59 13.81
C VAL A 69 2.08 1.69 14.09
N ALA A 70 2.93 1.97 13.12
CA ALA A 70 3.83 3.10 13.11
C ALA A 70 3.46 4.10 12.01
N ILE A 71 3.55 5.38 12.33
CA ILE A 71 3.29 6.48 11.39
C ILE A 71 4.57 7.27 11.14
N CYS A 72 4.97 7.44 9.87
CA CYS A 72 6.26 8.06 9.53
C CYS A 72 6.38 9.52 10.01
N ARG A 73 5.28 10.25 10.20
CA ARG A 73 5.29 11.63 10.71
C ARG A 73 5.94 11.73 12.11
N ALA A 74 5.86 10.67 12.92
CA ALA A 74 6.49 10.64 14.23
C ALA A 74 8.04 10.57 14.15
N TYR A 75 8.60 10.19 13.00
CA TYR A 75 10.03 9.92 12.78
C TYR A 75 10.75 11.01 11.96
N GLN A 76 10.10 12.14 11.69
CA GLN A 76 10.65 13.26 10.90
C GLN A 76 11.35 12.81 9.60
N THR A 77 10.58 12.25 8.67
CA THR A 77 11.11 11.74 7.38
C THR A 77 10.88 12.71 6.24
N ASP A 78 11.90 12.94 5.41
CA ASP A 78 11.73 13.44 4.05
C ASP A 78 11.52 12.26 3.09
N ILE A 79 10.28 12.05 2.66
CA ILE A 79 9.94 10.93 1.79
C ILE A 79 10.42 11.11 0.34
N THR A 80 10.95 12.28 0.00
CA THR A 80 11.57 12.57 -1.30
C THR A 80 13.07 12.25 -1.32
N ASP A 81 13.65 11.86 -0.17
CA ASP A 81 15.00 11.34 -0.06
C ASP A 81 14.97 9.83 0.22
N TYR A 82 15.64 9.05 -0.64
CA TYR A 82 15.63 7.59 -0.52
C TYR A 82 16.37 7.09 0.74
N ASP A 83 17.52 7.68 1.06
CA ASP A 83 18.36 7.22 2.18
C ASP A 83 17.67 7.51 3.51
N ASP A 84 17.03 8.68 3.64
CA ASP A 84 16.22 9.04 4.81
C ASP A 84 14.98 8.16 4.93
N THR A 85 14.27 7.93 3.81
CA THR A 85 13.12 7.01 3.75
C THR A 85 13.52 5.61 4.21
N LYS A 86 14.63 5.08 3.70
CA LYS A 86 15.12 3.74 4.04
C LYS A 86 15.47 3.67 5.52
N ARG A 87 16.25 4.64 6.03
CA ARG A 87 16.67 4.72 7.43
C ARG A 87 15.46 4.65 8.36
N VAL A 88 14.44 5.48 8.13
CA VAL A 88 13.24 5.51 8.99
C VAL A 88 12.45 4.20 8.91
N ILE A 89 12.31 3.61 7.73
CA ILE A 89 11.59 2.34 7.58
C ILE A 89 12.30 1.20 8.34
N ASP A 90 13.63 1.17 8.28
CA ASP A 90 14.43 0.19 9.02
C ASP A 90 14.31 0.42 10.53
N GLU A 91 14.47 1.66 11.01
CA GLU A 91 14.32 2.02 12.43
C GLU A 91 12.95 1.59 12.98
N ILE A 92 11.88 1.90 12.26
CA ILE A 92 10.52 1.50 12.65
C ILE A 92 10.40 -0.02 12.70
N ALA A 93 10.90 -0.74 11.69
CA ALA A 93 10.82 -2.20 11.67
C ALA A 93 11.61 -2.82 12.84
N GLU A 94 12.77 -2.27 13.20
CA GLU A 94 13.58 -2.71 14.35
C GLU A 94 12.86 -2.51 15.69
N GLU A 95 12.27 -1.33 15.88
CA GLU A 95 11.52 -0.97 17.09
C GLU A 95 10.24 -1.81 17.24
N PHE A 96 9.50 -2.01 16.14
CA PHE A 96 8.19 -2.67 16.15
C PHE A 96 8.31 -4.17 15.87
N ASN A 97 8.67 -4.93 16.92
CA ASN A 97 8.82 -6.39 16.91
C ASN A 97 9.91 -6.92 15.95
N GLY A 98 10.81 -6.05 15.47
CA GLY A 98 11.87 -6.43 14.54
C GLY A 98 11.35 -6.84 13.15
N ARG A 99 10.09 -6.54 12.80
CA ARG A 99 9.46 -7.06 11.58
C ARG A 99 8.59 -6.02 10.88
N LEU A 100 8.35 -6.24 9.59
CA LEU A 100 7.41 -5.50 8.77
C LEU A 100 6.46 -6.45 8.03
N ASP A 101 5.16 -6.31 8.23
CA ASP A 101 4.14 -7.12 7.54
C ASP A 101 3.42 -6.31 6.47
N ILE A 102 3.11 -5.05 6.76
CA ILE A 102 2.28 -4.20 5.91
C ILE A 102 2.95 -2.84 5.75
N PHE A 103 3.04 -2.36 4.51
CA PHE A 103 3.46 -0.99 4.23
C PHE A 103 2.39 -0.29 3.42
N VAL A 104 2.01 0.92 3.85
CA VAL A 104 1.07 1.79 3.14
C VAL A 104 1.77 3.08 2.71
N ALA A 105 2.01 3.19 1.41
CA ALA A 105 2.54 4.40 0.76
C ALA A 105 1.39 5.36 0.46
N ASN A 106 1.13 6.32 1.36
CA ASN A 106 -0.02 7.22 1.31
C ASN A 106 0.37 8.72 1.31
N ALA A 107 1.65 9.05 1.48
CA ALA A 107 2.10 10.44 1.31
C ALA A 107 1.76 10.96 -0.10
N GLY A 108 1.36 12.23 -0.19
CA GLY A 108 1.02 12.88 -1.44
C GLY A 108 0.71 14.36 -1.25
N ILE A 109 0.89 15.14 -2.30
CA ILE A 109 0.57 16.56 -2.37
C ILE A 109 -0.43 16.84 -3.48
N ILE A 110 -1.04 18.01 -3.39
CA ILE A 110 -2.01 18.50 -4.38
C ILE A 110 -1.33 19.43 -5.37
N TRP A 111 -1.77 19.37 -6.63
CA TRP A 111 -1.45 20.36 -7.65
C TRP A 111 -2.33 21.61 -7.44
N LYS A 112 -1.73 22.81 -7.36
CA LYS A 112 -2.47 24.05 -7.02
C LYS A 112 -2.46 25.13 -8.12
N ASP A 113 -1.54 25.06 -9.07
CA ASP A 113 -1.18 26.20 -9.92
C ASP A 113 -1.92 26.25 -11.27
N GLY A 114 -3.16 25.75 -11.31
CA GLY A 114 -3.98 25.81 -12.52
C GLY A 114 -3.48 24.92 -13.65
N GLY A 115 -3.59 25.36 -14.90
CA GLY A 115 -3.14 24.58 -16.05
C GLY A 115 -1.62 24.35 -16.03
N MET A 116 -1.17 23.19 -16.53
CA MET A 116 0.27 22.87 -16.61
C MET A 116 1.09 23.94 -17.35
N ILE A 117 0.50 24.64 -18.32
CA ILE A 117 1.16 25.68 -19.11
C ILE A 117 1.48 26.93 -18.27
N ASP A 118 0.71 27.18 -17.21
CA ASP A 118 0.79 28.40 -16.41
C ASP A 118 1.69 28.22 -15.17
N GLY A 119 1.93 26.96 -14.75
CA GLY A 119 2.74 26.62 -13.59
C GLY A 119 4.23 26.46 -13.89
N PRO A 120 5.13 26.72 -12.92
CA PRO A 120 6.55 26.47 -13.07
C PRO A 120 6.88 24.97 -13.10
N VAL A 121 7.96 24.62 -13.81
CA VAL A 121 8.45 23.22 -13.89
C VAL A 121 8.84 22.65 -12.51
N SER A 122 9.15 23.50 -11.53
CA SER A 122 9.40 23.08 -10.14
C SER A 122 8.20 22.37 -9.52
N ASP A 123 6.97 22.78 -9.85
CA ASP A 123 5.77 22.19 -9.24
C ASP A 123 5.52 20.80 -9.80
N TYR A 124 5.80 20.60 -11.09
CA TYR A 124 5.87 19.26 -11.67
C TYR A 124 6.86 18.37 -10.93
N ARG A 125 8.09 18.87 -10.66
CA ARG A 125 9.11 18.09 -9.93
C ARG A 125 8.63 17.76 -8.51
N ASN A 126 8.07 18.72 -7.79
CA ASN A 126 7.55 18.50 -6.44
C ASN A 126 6.46 17.42 -6.43
N VAL A 127 5.54 17.46 -7.39
CA VAL A 127 4.48 16.45 -7.52
C VAL A 127 5.05 15.09 -7.88
N VAL A 128 5.93 14.99 -8.88
CA VAL A 128 6.51 13.69 -9.25
C VAL A 128 7.34 13.10 -8.11
N SER A 129 8.19 13.90 -7.47
CA SER A 129 9.02 13.43 -6.36
C SER A 129 8.20 13.00 -5.16
N THR A 130 7.11 13.71 -4.85
CA THR A 130 6.28 13.38 -3.68
C THR A 130 5.26 12.28 -3.97
N ASP A 131 4.64 12.24 -5.15
CA ASP A 131 3.51 11.34 -5.42
C ASP A 131 3.91 10.07 -6.18
N LEU A 132 5.07 10.04 -6.82
CA LEU A 132 5.59 8.89 -7.54
C LEU A 132 6.92 8.38 -6.95
N ASP A 133 7.95 9.23 -6.88
CA ASP A 133 9.29 8.77 -6.46
C ASP A 133 9.25 8.30 -5.00
N SER A 134 8.56 9.01 -4.11
CA SER A 134 8.39 8.59 -2.72
C SER A 134 7.76 7.19 -2.57
N VAL A 135 6.79 6.84 -3.43
CA VAL A 135 6.14 5.53 -3.45
C VAL A 135 7.13 4.47 -3.89
N TYR A 136 7.96 4.78 -4.88
CA TYR A 136 9.05 3.91 -5.32
C TYR A 136 10.09 3.70 -4.21
N TYR A 137 10.49 4.76 -3.50
CA TYR A 137 11.45 4.68 -2.39
C TYR A 137 10.90 3.83 -1.24
N CYS A 138 9.65 4.06 -0.84
CA CYS A 138 8.93 3.23 0.12
C CYS A 138 8.89 1.76 -0.32
N ALA A 139 8.56 1.50 -1.58
CA ALA A 139 8.48 0.16 -2.13
C ALA A 139 9.83 -0.54 -2.08
N LYS A 140 10.90 0.14 -2.49
CA LYS A 140 12.25 -0.42 -2.46
C LYS A 140 12.69 -0.77 -1.04
N ALA A 141 12.54 0.15 -0.08
CA ALA A 141 12.91 -0.08 1.31
C ALA A 141 12.08 -1.22 1.96
N ALA A 142 10.75 -1.16 1.86
CA ALA A 142 9.88 -2.19 2.42
C ALA A 142 10.10 -3.56 1.73
N GLY A 143 10.30 -3.57 0.41
CA GLY A 143 10.53 -4.78 -0.38
C GLY A 143 11.81 -5.51 0.02
N GLU A 144 12.88 -4.78 0.37
CA GLU A 144 14.12 -5.37 0.91
C GLU A 144 13.86 -6.12 2.23
N ILE A 145 13.10 -5.53 3.15
CA ILE A 145 12.71 -6.16 4.41
C ILE A 145 11.83 -7.39 4.15
N PHE A 146 10.80 -7.26 3.31
CA PHE A 146 9.89 -8.37 2.99
C PHE A 146 10.62 -9.57 2.41
N ARG A 147 11.50 -9.33 1.43
CA ARG A 147 12.31 -10.40 0.83
C ARG A 147 13.20 -11.07 1.87
N ARG A 148 13.92 -10.29 2.68
CA ARG A 148 14.82 -10.83 3.71
C ARG A 148 14.05 -11.66 4.76
N GLN A 149 12.91 -11.18 5.24
CA GLN A 149 12.07 -11.93 6.17
C GLN A 149 11.54 -13.24 5.58
N TYR A 150 11.14 -13.22 4.30
CA TYR A 150 10.66 -14.41 3.61
C TYR A 150 11.77 -15.45 3.42
N GLU A 151 12.95 -15.02 2.96
CA GLU A 151 14.09 -15.91 2.68
C GLU A 151 14.69 -16.50 3.96
N THR A 152 14.78 -15.70 5.03
CA THR A 152 15.43 -16.12 6.28
C THR A 152 14.46 -16.72 7.30
N GLY A 153 13.17 -16.39 7.23
CA GLY A 153 12.17 -16.81 8.20
C GLY A 153 12.34 -16.20 9.60
N VAL A 154 13.21 -15.19 9.75
CA VAL A 154 13.48 -14.53 11.04
C VAL A 154 13.26 -13.02 10.97
N ASN A 155 12.99 -12.40 12.11
CA ASN A 155 12.89 -10.96 12.27
C ASN A 155 14.30 -10.32 12.31
N MET A 156 14.40 -9.00 12.39
CA MET A 156 15.67 -8.26 12.41
C MET A 156 16.53 -8.61 13.63
N LYS A 157 15.94 -9.17 14.69
CA LYS A 157 16.60 -9.65 15.91
C LYS A 157 17.07 -11.11 15.83
N GLY A 158 16.82 -11.80 14.70
CA GLY A 158 17.18 -13.21 14.50
C GLY A 158 16.19 -14.21 15.08
N GLU A 159 15.04 -13.75 15.58
CA GLU A 159 13.99 -14.59 16.13
C GLU A 159 13.06 -15.10 15.03
N LYS A 160 12.59 -16.34 15.14
CA LYS A 160 11.70 -16.94 14.14
C LYS A 160 10.40 -16.13 13.99
N LEU A 161 10.04 -15.84 12.74
CA LEU A 161 8.79 -15.14 12.42
C LEU A 161 7.60 -16.09 12.55
N GLU A 162 6.91 -16.02 13.68
CA GLU A 162 5.63 -16.68 13.85
C GLU A 162 4.51 -15.91 13.12
N ASN A 163 3.55 -16.65 12.57
CA ASN A 163 2.41 -16.10 11.83
C ASN A 163 2.84 -15.13 10.70
N TYR A 164 3.98 -15.34 10.05
CA TYR A 164 4.42 -14.60 8.86
C TYR A 164 4.30 -15.49 7.62
N ARG A 165 3.91 -14.90 6.48
CA ARG A 165 3.79 -15.63 5.21
C ARG A 165 4.44 -14.86 4.07
N TYR A 166 4.21 -13.56 4.01
CA TYR A 166 4.72 -12.64 3.00
C TYR A 166 4.46 -11.20 3.45
N GLY A 167 5.09 -10.23 2.78
CA GLY A 167 4.78 -8.82 2.92
C GLY A 167 3.54 -8.36 2.16
N SER A 168 2.95 -7.23 2.56
CA SER A 168 1.83 -6.60 1.87
C SER A 168 2.11 -5.12 1.66
N PHE A 169 2.40 -4.72 0.42
CA PHE A 169 2.56 -3.32 0.05
C PHE A 169 1.29 -2.78 -0.57
N ILE A 170 0.86 -1.61 -0.09
CA ILE A 170 -0.35 -0.92 -0.53
C ILE A 170 0.04 0.51 -0.87
N ALA A 171 -0.27 0.96 -2.08
CA ALA A 171 -0.09 2.37 -2.46
C ALA A 171 -1.44 3.09 -2.56
N THR A 172 -1.49 4.34 -2.08
CA THR A 172 -2.60 5.25 -2.34
C THR A 172 -2.36 5.96 -3.66
N ALA A 173 -2.98 5.44 -4.71
CA ALA A 173 -3.06 6.08 -6.02
C ALA A 173 -4.20 7.11 -6.02
N SER A 174 -4.96 7.22 -7.12
CA SER A 174 -6.13 8.09 -7.23
C SER A 174 -6.98 7.71 -8.43
N MET A 175 -8.28 8.03 -8.41
CA MET A 175 -9.12 8.01 -9.62
C MET A 175 -8.49 8.83 -10.76
N SER A 176 -7.75 9.88 -10.42
CA SER A 176 -7.01 10.74 -11.36
C SER A 176 -5.91 10.02 -12.13
N GLY A 177 -5.49 8.83 -11.68
CA GLY A 177 -4.60 7.96 -12.45
C GLY A 177 -5.31 7.15 -13.54
N HIS A 178 -6.64 7.14 -13.55
CA HIS A 178 -7.48 6.46 -14.54
C HIS A 178 -8.20 7.44 -15.48
N ILE A 179 -8.50 8.64 -14.98
CA ILE A 179 -9.26 9.68 -15.70
C ILE A 179 -8.62 11.05 -15.52
N ALA A 180 -8.94 11.99 -16.41
CA ALA A 180 -8.65 13.40 -16.21
C ALA A 180 -9.84 14.10 -15.53
N ASN A 181 -9.62 14.68 -14.36
CA ASN A 181 -10.65 15.40 -13.61
C ASN A 181 -11.13 16.66 -14.34
N ILE A 182 -12.40 17.00 -14.15
CA ILE A 182 -13.01 18.27 -14.56
C ILE A 182 -13.71 18.86 -13.33
N PRO A 183 -13.54 20.16 -13.03
CA PRO A 183 -12.79 21.19 -13.78
C PRO A 183 -11.30 21.30 -13.47
N GLN A 184 -10.74 20.47 -12.57
CA GLN A 184 -9.35 20.62 -12.10
C GLN A 184 -8.32 20.21 -13.17
N LEU A 185 -7.46 21.15 -13.56
CA LEU A 185 -6.32 20.91 -14.46
C LEU A 185 -5.09 20.51 -13.64
N GLN A 186 -4.61 19.27 -13.78
CA GLN A 186 -3.57 18.71 -12.90
C GLN A 186 -2.81 17.55 -13.56
N SER A 187 -2.31 17.76 -14.79
CA SER A 187 -1.72 16.69 -15.62
C SER A 187 -0.55 15.96 -14.94
N ALA A 188 0.31 16.68 -14.22
CA ALA A 188 1.42 16.09 -13.47
C ALA A 188 0.95 15.10 -12.40
N TYR A 189 -0.07 15.48 -11.63
CA TYR A 189 -0.67 14.64 -10.59
C TYR A 189 -1.34 13.41 -11.22
N ASN A 190 -2.12 13.59 -12.29
CA ASN A 190 -2.77 12.49 -13.01
C ASN A 190 -1.73 11.48 -13.52
N ALA A 191 -0.65 11.97 -14.13
CA ALA A 191 0.44 11.14 -14.64
C ALA A 191 1.17 10.40 -13.50
N ALA A 192 1.48 11.08 -12.39
CA ALA A 192 2.11 10.46 -11.23
C ALA A 192 1.24 9.33 -10.66
N LYS A 193 -0.07 9.56 -10.48
CA LYS A 193 -1.00 8.56 -9.95
C LYS A 193 -1.24 7.39 -10.93
N ALA A 194 -1.21 7.64 -12.24
CA ALA A 194 -1.18 6.57 -13.24
C ALA A 194 0.11 5.73 -13.13
N GLY A 195 1.25 6.40 -12.93
CA GLY A 195 2.54 5.78 -12.65
C GLY A 195 2.49 4.86 -11.43
N VAL A 196 1.91 5.31 -10.32
CA VAL A 196 1.73 4.50 -9.10
C VAL A 196 0.90 3.24 -9.36
N ILE A 197 -0.22 3.35 -10.09
CA ILE A 197 -1.06 2.19 -10.43
C ILE A 197 -0.26 1.16 -11.21
N HIS A 198 0.49 1.60 -12.23
CA HIS A 198 1.26 0.68 -13.06
C HIS A 198 2.48 0.11 -12.33
N LEU A 199 3.14 0.92 -11.50
CA LEU A 199 4.22 0.50 -10.61
C LEU A 199 3.77 -0.66 -9.73
N CYS A 200 2.61 -0.54 -9.07
CA CYS A 200 2.07 -1.62 -8.25
C CYS A 200 1.83 -2.91 -9.02
N ARG A 201 1.38 -2.83 -10.28
CA ARG A 201 1.20 -4.01 -11.15
C ARG A 201 2.53 -4.68 -11.49
N SER A 202 3.56 -3.90 -11.83
CA SER A 202 4.91 -4.43 -12.12
C SER A 202 5.50 -5.11 -10.88
N LEU A 203 5.48 -4.41 -9.74
CA LEU A 203 6.04 -4.93 -8.49
C LEU A 203 5.29 -6.18 -8.00
N ALA A 204 3.98 -6.31 -8.24
CA ALA A 204 3.24 -7.53 -7.91
C ALA A 204 3.78 -8.77 -8.64
N VAL A 205 4.26 -8.62 -9.87
CA VAL A 205 4.91 -9.68 -10.63
C VAL A 205 6.33 -9.93 -10.10
N GLU A 206 7.09 -8.86 -9.88
CA GLU A 206 8.47 -8.95 -9.38
C GLU A 206 8.56 -9.59 -7.99
N TRP A 207 7.56 -9.36 -7.13
CA TRP A 207 7.58 -9.77 -5.72
C TRP A 207 6.75 -11.02 -5.43
N VAL A 208 6.20 -11.68 -6.44
CA VAL A 208 5.25 -12.81 -6.33
C VAL A 208 5.62 -13.89 -5.30
N LYS A 209 6.91 -14.09 -5.05
CA LYS A 209 7.42 -15.06 -4.08
C LYS A 209 7.26 -14.61 -2.63
N PHE A 210 7.44 -13.33 -2.33
CA PHE A 210 7.66 -12.85 -0.97
C PHE A 210 6.74 -11.70 -0.54
N ALA A 211 6.02 -11.06 -1.45
CA ALA A 211 5.07 -10.00 -1.11
C ALA A 211 3.95 -9.87 -2.14
N ARG A 212 2.84 -9.26 -1.70
CA ARG A 212 1.78 -8.77 -2.59
C ARG A 212 1.86 -7.27 -2.70
N VAL A 213 1.50 -6.74 -3.87
CA VAL A 213 1.47 -5.30 -4.14
C VAL A 213 0.14 -4.92 -4.73
N ASN A 214 -0.54 -3.95 -4.13
CA ASN A 214 -1.83 -3.44 -4.60
C ASN A 214 -1.87 -1.92 -4.48
N SER A 215 -2.78 -1.29 -5.22
CA SER A 215 -3.06 0.14 -5.10
C SER A 215 -4.55 0.39 -4.86
N VAL A 216 -4.88 1.36 -4.02
CA VAL A 216 -6.24 1.89 -3.88
C VAL A 216 -6.31 3.22 -4.64
N SER A 217 -7.40 3.47 -5.37
CA SER A 217 -7.60 4.69 -6.16
C SER A 217 -8.79 5.49 -5.64
N PRO A 218 -8.64 6.27 -4.55
CA PRO A 218 -9.74 7.06 -4.01
C PRO A 218 -10.26 8.11 -5.00
N GLY A 219 -11.56 8.39 -4.90
CA GLY A 219 -12.21 9.52 -5.54
C GLY A 219 -12.12 10.79 -4.70
N TYR A 220 -13.16 11.64 -4.74
CA TYR A 220 -13.24 12.78 -3.85
C TYR A 220 -13.56 12.31 -2.43
N ILE A 221 -12.61 12.50 -1.51
CA ILE A 221 -12.78 12.16 -0.09
C ILE A 221 -12.75 13.46 0.71
N VAL A 222 -13.79 13.67 1.52
CA VAL A 222 -13.81 14.79 2.47
C VAL A 222 -12.74 14.53 3.53
N THR A 223 -11.69 15.32 3.50
CA THR A 223 -10.61 15.34 4.50
C THR A 223 -10.36 16.79 4.90
N ASP A 224 -9.74 17.04 6.06
CA ASP A 224 -9.40 18.40 6.49
C ASP A 224 -8.50 19.15 5.48
N ILE A 225 -7.81 18.41 4.61
CA ILE A 225 -7.04 18.95 3.48
C ILE A 225 -7.97 19.64 2.46
N SER A 226 -9.23 19.24 2.28
CA SER A 226 -10.16 19.84 1.31
C SER A 226 -10.64 21.27 1.66
N ASN A 227 -10.25 21.83 2.81
CA ASN A 227 -10.72 23.14 3.26
C ASN A 227 -10.22 24.33 2.43
N PHE A 228 -9.16 24.19 1.63
CA PHE A 228 -8.70 25.23 0.71
C PHE A 228 -9.53 25.30 -0.58
N VAL A 229 -10.35 24.29 -0.87
CA VAL A 229 -11.15 24.23 -2.09
C VAL A 229 -12.33 25.20 -1.93
N PRO A 230 -12.56 26.12 -2.89
CA PRO A 230 -13.70 27.03 -2.84
C PRO A 230 -15.02 26.28 -2.61
N PRO A 231 -15.94 26.79 -1.78
CA PRO A 231 -17.22 26.12 -1.51
C PRO A 231 -17.99 25.75 -2.78
N GLU A 232 -17.91 26.59 -3.81
CA GLU A 232 -18.53 26.37 -5.12
C GLU A 232 -17.97 25.13 -5.82
N THR A 233 -16.65 24.90 -5.74
CA THR A 233 -16.01 23.71 -6.31
C THR A 233 -16.34 22.45 -5.51
N ARG A 234 -16.49 22.56 -4.18
CA ARG A 234 -16.97 21.45 -3.34
C ARG A 234 -18.42 21.07 -3.65
N ALA A 235 -19.26 22.04 -4.00
CA ALA A 235 -20.64 21.78 -4.38
C ALA A 235 -20.75 20.93 -5.66
N ILE A 236 -19.82 21.07 -6.61
CA ILE A 236 -19.75 20.22 -7.81
C ILE A 236 -19.46 18.75 -7.43
N TRP A 237 -18.64 18.54 -6.40
CA TRP A 237 -18.25 17.19 -5.95
C TRP A 237 -19.36 16.47 -5.16
N ALA A 238 -20.22 17.22 -4.48
CA ALA A 238 -21.34 16.68 -3.72
C ALA A 238 -22.51 16.16 -4.59
N TRP A 239 -22.48 16.41 -5.91
CA TRP A 239 -23.58 16.17 -6.86
C TRP A 239 -23.54 14.80 -7.57
N GLN A 240 -23.04 13.75 -6.91
CA GLN A 240 -23.08 12.38 -7.46
C GLN A 240 -23.77 11.33 -6.57
N ASP A 241 -24.28 11.71 -5.39
CA ASP A 241 -25.02 10.82 -4.48
C ASP A 241 -26.52 11.18 -4.37
N SER A 242 -27.18 11.40 -5.51
CA SER A 242 -28.66 11.53 -5.61
C SER A 242 -29.26 10.48 -6.52
#